data_AF-A0A3P8CAP5-F1
#
_entry.id   AF-A0A3P8CAP5-F1
#
_cell.length_a   1.000
_cell.length_b   1.000
_cell.length_c   1.000
_cell.angle_alpha   90.00
_cell.angle_beta   90.00
_cell.angle_gamma   90.00
#
_symmetry.space_group_name_H-M   'P 1'
#
loop_
_entity.id
_entity.type
_entity.pdbx_description
1 polymer ?
#
loop_
_entity_poly.entity_id
_entity_poly.type
_entity_poly.pdbx_seq_one_letter_code
_entity_poly.pdbx_strand_id
1 'polypeptide(L)'
;MCIEKFFAIFSAVQRKNQLAIMAAFHLLMSQVRNASDDDFVLHIDIVAALNLIVGATQFRLLRHAPDREQGSVQPTFLRELLCYQKDHADDVCASLYWQTAAALDLDEFEAAELLEAQRTVQIILDEASSTSSLRSKVIGDIHKFMRSIENAFHVIAGRDAEDAERGDCITELRSRGPLAKRGRRRTPKSSHTTPIKSARTTSSRKKATTSIKRSTQKVLEGDGTPSPPAVVDSLVTPIARSRPLLSRSAKLAAASKTRRWLFEKEDE
;
A
#
# COMPACT_ATOMS: atom_id res chain seq x y z
N MET A 1 -7.83 25.18 14.36
CA MET A 1 -6.71 24.37 14.89
C MET A 1 -7.05 23.48 16.08
N CYS A 2 -7.88 23.88 17.06
CA CYS A 2 -8.18 23.01 18.21
C CYS A 2 -9.01 21.76 17.84
N ILE A 3 -10.02 21.93 16.98
CA ILE A 3 -10.94 20.84 16.59
C ILE A 3 -10.26 19.80 15.70
N GLU A 4 -9.42 20.23 14.76
CA GLU A 4 -8.67 19.33 13.87
C GLU A 4 -7.73 18.40 14.67
N LYS A 5 -7.00 18.96 15.64
CA LYS A 5 -6.16 18.17 16.56
C LYS A 5 -7.00 17.25 17.44
N PHE A 6 -8.19 17.70 17.86
CA PHE A 6 -9.12 16.86 18.60
C PHE A 6 -9.54 15.64 17.77
N PHE A 7 -9.97 15.80 16.52
CA PHE A 7 -10.37 14.66 15.68
C PHE A 7 -9.25 13.65 15.47
N ALA A 8 -8.02 14.13 15.22
CA ALA A 8 -6.86 13.27 15.04
C ALA A 8 -6.52 12.44 16.29
N ILE A 9 -6.65 13.03 17.49
CA ILE A 9 -6.40 12.32 18.75
C ILE A 9 -7.57 11.41 19.08
N PHE A 10 -8.80 11.93 18.99
CA PHE A 10 -10.01 11.21 19.34
C PHE A 10 -10.14 9.91 18.57
N SER A 11 -9.89 9.94 17.25
CA SER A 11 -9.98 8.75 16.40
C SER A 11 -8.87 7.72 16.61
N ALA A 12 -7.70 8.14 17.11
CA ALA A 12 -6.55 7.26 17.35
C ALA A 12 -6.62 6.52 18.70
N VAL A 13 -7.41 7.01 19.65
CA VAL A 13 -7.44 6.51 21.03
C VAL A 13 -8.18 5.17 21.15
N GLN A 14 -9.32 5.02 20.49
CA GLN A 14 -10.16 3.81 20.55
C GLN A 14 -10.86 3.58 19.21
N ARG A 15 -11.00 2.32 18.80
CA ARG A 15 -11.83 1.91 17.65
C ARG A 15 -13.27 2.36 17.82
N LYS A 16 -13.82 2.33 19.04
CA LYS A 16 -15.16 2.87 19.33
C LYS A 16 -15.32 4.34 18.93
N ASN A 17 -14.25 5.14 19.01
CA ASN A 17 -14.29 6.54 18.59
C ASN A 17 -14.35 6.66 17.06
N GLN A 18 -13.66 5.78 16.33
CA GLN A 18 -13.79 5.72 14.88
C GLN A 18 -15.22 5.32 14.45
N LEU A 19 -15.88 4.40 15.17
CA LEU A 19 -17.29 4.08 14.94
C LEU A 19 -18.21 5.29 15.19
N ALA A 20 -17.93 6.11 16.20
CA ALA A 20 -18.68 7.35 16.43
C ALA A 20 -18.49 8.36 15.28
N ILE A 21 -17.28 8.44 14.71
CA ILE A 21 -17.01 9.26 13.52
C ILE A 21 -17.74 8.71 12.29
N MET A 22 -17.78 7.39 12.11
CA MET A 22 -18.57 6.74 11.07
C MET A 22 -20.06 7.03 11.23
N ALA A 23 -20.60 7.03 12.45
CA ALA A 23 -22.00 7.43 12.69
C ALA A 23 -22.24 8.91 12.33
N ALA A 24 -21.24 9.78 12.54
CA ALA A 24 -21.33 11.19 12.16
C ALA A 24 -21.43 11.40 10.63
N PHE A 25 -20.88 10.48 9.82
CA PHE A 25 -21.12 10.47 8.37
C PHE A 25 -22.61 10.37 8.06
N HIS A 26 -23.30 9.38 8.62
CA HIS A 26 -24.71 9.16 8.33
C HIS A 26 -25.58 10.34 8.80
N LEU A 27 -25.21 10.95 9.93
CA LEU A 27 -25.83 12.17 10.42
C LEU A 27 -25.63 13.33 9.44
N LEU A 28 -24.39 13.55 8.97
CA LEU A 28 -24.08 14.60 8.01
C LEU A 28 -24.83 14.39 6.69
N MET A 29 -24.83 13.17 6.15
CA MET A 29 -25.56 12.84 4.92
C MET A 29 -27.07 13.00 5.08
N SER A 30 -27.63 12.72 6.26
CA SER A 30 -29.03 13.00 6.57
C SER A 30 -29.32 14.50 6.63
N GLN A 31 -28.43 15.29 7.25
CA GLN A 31 -28.57 16.75 7.31
C GLN A 31 -28.48 17.38 5.92
N VAL A 32 -27.54 16.95 5.08
CA VAL A 32 -27.40 17.43 3.70
C VAL A 32 -28.66 17.13 2.87
N ARG A 33 -29.27 15.95 3.05
CA ARG A 33 -30.51 15.58 2.33
C ARG A 33 -31.72 16.38 2.77
N ASN A 34 -31.81 16.71 4.06
CA ASN A 34 -32.95 17.41 4.64
C ASN A 34 -32.74 18.92 4.78
N ALA A 35 -31.62 19.43 4.25
CA ALA A 35 -31.28 20.84 4.33
C ALA A 35 -32.26 21.70 3.52
N SER A 36 -32.77 22.74 4.17
CA SER A 36 -33.40 23.88 3.53
C SER A 36 -32.33 24.86 3.03
N ASP A 37 -32.68 25.73 2.08
CA ASP A 37 -31.71 26.61 1.38
C ASP A 37 -30.89 27.51 2.32
N ASP A 38 -31.39 27.81 3.52
CA ASP A 38 -30.73 28.64 4.54
C ASP A 38 -29.89 27.83 5.56
N ASP A 39 -29.87 26.50 5.45
CA ASP A 39 -29.18 25.65 6.43
C ASP A 39 -27.66 25.72 6.29
N PHE A 40 -26.99 25.95 7.43
CA PHE A 40 -25.53 26.06 7.53
C PHE A 40 -24.78 24.88 6.88
N VAL A 41 -25.36 23.68 6.88
CA VAL A 41 -24.74 22.48 6.29
C VAL A 41 -24.43 22.65 4.80
N LEU A 42 -25.21 23.47 4.08
CA LEU A 42 -24.98 23.78 2.66
C LEU A 42 -23.81 24.73 2.44
N HIS A 43 -23.36 25.45 3.48
CA HIS A 43 -22.18 26.31 3.43
C HIS A 43 -20.88 25.59 3.80
N ILE A 44 -20.96 24.33 4.25
CA ILE A 44 -19.80 23.51 4.56
C ILE A 44 -19.24 22.94 3.25
N ASP A 45 -17.91 22.87 3.14
CA ASP A 45 -17.28 22.01 2.13
C ASP A 45 -17.51 20.54 2.51
N ILE A 46 -18.60 19.98 1.99
CA ILE A 46 -19.02 18.60 2.28
C ILE A 46 -17.93 17.61 1.87
N VAL A 47 -17.25 17.83 0.74
CA VAL A 47 -16.19 16.93 0.26
C VAL A 47 -15.01 16.93 1.24
N ALA A 48 -14.58 18.09 1.71
CA ALA A 48 -13.54 18.18 2.73
C ALA A 48 -13.96 17.53 4.05
N ALA A 49 -15.21 17.70 4.47
CA ALA A 49 -15.75 17.07 5.67
C ALA A 49 -15.77 15.53 5.56
N LEU A 50 -16.18 14.99 4.41
CA LEU A 50 -16.17 13.55 4.13
C LEU A 50 -14.74 12.98 4.13
N ASN A 51 -13.79 13.69 3.52
CA ASN A 51 -12.37 13.30 3.56
C ASN A 51 -11.80 13.30 4.99
N LEU A 52 -12.22 14.24 5.84
CA LEU A 52 -11.84 14.25 7.25
C LEU A 52 -12.38 13.02 8.00
N ILE A 53 -13.65 12.66 7.76
CA ILE A 53 -14.28 11.47 8.33
C ILE A 53 -13.53 10.20 7.88
N VAL A 54 -13.30 10.06 6.58
CA VAL A 54 -12.57 8.92 6.01
C VAL A 54 -11.16 8.84 6.58
N GLY A 55 -10.42 9.96 6.61
CA GLY A 55 -9.08 10.03 7.19
C GLY A 55 -9.05 9.66 8.67
N ALA A 56 -10.09 10.01 9.43
CA ALA A 56 -10.18 9.66 10.84
C ALA A 56 -10.61 8.21 11.10
N THR A 57 -11.13 7.49 10.10
CA THR A 57 -11.52 6.07 10.24
C THR A 57 -10.41 5.08 9.84
N GLN A 58 -9.24 5.56 9.45
CA GLN A 58 -8.15 4.70 8.98
C GLN A 58 -7.59 3.82 10.10
N PHE A 59 -7.39 2.53 9.80
CA PHE A 59 -6.94 1.55 10.80
C PHE A 59 -5.50 1.80 11.27
N ARG A 60 -4.66 2.38 10.41
CA ARG A 60 -3.29 2.79 10.75
C ARG A 60 -3.20 3.78 11.92
N LEU A 61 -4.29 4.48 12.28
CA LEU A 61 -4.33 5.40 13.43
C LEU A 61 -4.41 4.67 14.77
N LEU A 62 -4.98 3.47 14.81
CA LEU A 62 -5.21 2.69 16.03
C LEU A 62 -3.95 1.98 16.57
N ARG A 63 -2.74 2.53 16.38
CA ARG A 63 -1.46 1.82 16.71
C ARG A 63 -1.36 1.39 18.16
N HIS A 64 -1.93 2.19 19.06
CA HIS A 64 -1.85 1.99 20.50
C HIS A 64 -3.24 1.88 21.14
N ALA A 65 -4.28 1.70 20.33
CA ALA A 65 -5.65 1.58 20.83
C ALA A 65 -5.84 0.22 21.51
N PRO A 66 -6.51 0.18 22.68
CA PRO A 66 -6.72 -1.05 23.44
C PRO A 66 -7.63 -2.06 22.72
N ASP A 67 -8.48 -1.57 21.82
CA ASP A 67 -9.46 -2.33 21.05
C ASP A 67 -9.05 -2.54 19.58
N ARG A 68 -7.76 -2.35 19.25
CA ARG A 68 -7.20 -2.52 17.90
C ARG A 68 -7.45 -3.92 17.32
N GLU A 69 -7.43 -4.95 18.17
CA GLU A 69 -7.64 -6.35 17.78
C GLU A 69 -9.00 -6.63 17.12
N GLN A 70 -9.98 -5.74 17.31
CA GLN A 70 -11.28 -5.82 16.64
C GLN A 70 -11.23 -5.41 15.15
N GLY A 71 -10.05 -5.07 14.63
CA GLY A 71 -9.83 -4.77 13.22
C GLY A 71 -10.32 -3.40 12.76
N SER A 72 -10.25 -3.17 11.45
CA SER A 72 -10.66 -1.91 10.82
C SER A 72 -12.17 -1.66 10.97
N VAL A 73 -12.57 -0.38 11.00
CA VAL A 73 -13.99 0.01 10.90
C VAL A 73 -14.42 0.23 9.45
N GLN A 74 -13.47 0.46 8.54
CA GLN A 74 -13.77 0.84 7.15
C GLN A 74 -14.47 -0.25 6.33
N PRO A 75 -14.24 -1.56 6.54
CA PRO A 75 -15.05 -2.58 5.87
C PRO A 75 -16.53 -2.54 6.27
N THR A 76 -16.81 -2.29 7.56
CA THR A 76 -18.18 -2.06 8.02
C THR A 76 -18.75 -0.78 7.43
N PHE A 77 -17.94 0.28 7.35
CA PHE A 77 -18.35 1.52 6.72
C PHE A 77 -18.73 1.30 5.25
N LEU A 78 -17.90 0.58 4.49
CA LEU A 78 -18.17 0.27 3.09
C LEU A 78 -19.48 -0.54 2.93
N ARG A 79 -19.70 -1.55 3.76
CA ARG A 79 -20.94 -2.33 3.76
C ARG A 79 -22.16 -1.43 3.97
N GLU A 80 -22.12 -0.53 4.94
CA GLU A 80 -23.21 0.42 5.20
C GLU A 80 -23.45 1.36 4.00
N LEU A 81 -22.39 1.86 3.37
CA LEU A 81 -22.50 2.71 2.16
C LEU A 81 -23.16 1.96 1.00
N LEU A 82 -22.73 0.72 0.73
CA LEU A 82 -23.24 -0.08 -0.37
C LEU A 82 -24.67 -0.56 -0.13
N CYS A 83 -25.00 -0.99 1.10
CA CYS A 83 -26.37 -1.33 1.48
C CYS A 83 -27.32 -0.14 1.27
N TYR A 84 -26.91 1.06 1.72
CA TYR A 84 -27.71 2.26 1.51
C TYR A 84 -27.91 2.59 0.02
N GLN A 85 -26.85 2.51 -0.79
CA GLN A 85 -26.95 2.78 -2.23
C GLN A 85 -27.79 1.76 -2.99
N LYS A 86 -27.80 0.51 -2.54
CA LYS A 86 -28.67 -0.53 -3.10
C LYS A 86 -30.15 -0.18 -2.93
N ASP A 87 -30.54 0.28 -1.74
CA ASP A 87 -31.93 0.62 -1.44
C ASP A 87 -32.34 2.01 -1.97
N HIS A 88 -31.36 2.88 -2.27
CA HIS A 88 -31.57 4.29 -2.61
C HIS A 88 -30.72 4.76 -3.79
N ALA A 89 -30.80 4.06 -4.93
CA ALA A 89 -30.04 4.38 -6.14
C ALA A 89 -30.30 5.80 -6.69
N ASP A 90 -31.50 6.34 -6.50
CA ASP A 90 -31.92 7.64 -7.02
C ASP A 90 -31.65 8.81 -6.05
N ASP A 91 -30.95 8.57 -4.93
CA ASP A 91 -30.64 9.61 -3.94
C ASP A 91 -29.88 10.78 -4.58
N VAL A 92 -30.29 11.99 -4.25
CA VAL A 92 -29.63 13.25 -4.65
C VAL A 92 -28.16 13.26 -4.21
N CYS A 93 -27.88 12.63 -3.06
CA CYS A 93 -26.54 12.53 -2.49
C CYS A 93 -25.74 11.31 -2.96
N ALA A 94 -26.25 10.49 -3.90
CA ALA A 94 -25.62 9.23 -4.32
C ALA A 94 -24.13 9.39 -4.71
N SER A 95 -23.77 10.44 -5.45
CA SER A 95 -22.36 10.71 -5.81
C SER A 95 -21.44 10.83 -4.58
N LEU A 96 -21.90 11.41 -3.47
CA LEU A 96 -21.10 11.56 -2.26
C LEU A 96 -20.85 10.21 -1.57
N TYR A 97 -21.83 9.29 -1.60
CA TYR A 97 -21.65 7.93 -1.10
C TYR A 97 -20.59 7.18 -1.91
N TRP A 98 -20.66 7.23 -3.25
CA TRP A 98 -19.69 6.57 -4.13
C TRP A 98 -18.28 7.17 -4.01
N GLN A 99 -18.18 8.49 -3.88
CA GLN A 99 -16.90 9.16 -3.64
C GLN A 99 -16.30 8.79 -2.29
N THR A 100 -17.13 8.72 -1.24
CA THR A 100 -16.68 8.29 0.10
C THR A 100 -16.22 6.84 0.08
N ALA A 101 -16.97 5.95 -0.57
CA ALA A 101 -16.60 4.53 -0.71
C ALA A 101 -15.25 4.36 -1.43
N ALA A 102 -15.00 5.15 -2.49
CA ALA A 102 -13.74 5.14 -3.23
C ALA A 102 -12.56 5.75 -2.46
N ALA A 103 -12.81 6.56 -1.44
CA ALA A 103 -11.78 7.20 -0.62
C ALA A 103 -11.32 6.33 0.57
N LEU A 104 -12.01 5.22 0.87
CA LEU A 104 -11.61 4.29 1.93
C LEU A 104 -10.25 3.63 1.58
N ASP A 105 -9.51 3.20 2.61
CA ASP A 105 -8.22 2.52 2.44
C ASP A 105 -8.45 1.05 2.03
N LEU A 106 -9.00 0.83 0.83
CA LEU A 106 -9.36 -0.49 0.28
C LEU A 106 -8.18 -1.47 0.26
N ASP A 107 -6.95 -0.96 0.18
CA ASP A 107 -5.72 -1.73 0.25
C ASP A 107 -5.53 -2.45 1.60
N GLU A 108 -6.18 -1.98 2.68
CA GLU A 108 -6.11 -2.63 4.00
C GLU A 108 -7.20 -3.69 4.22
N PHE A 109 -8.07 -3.92 3.23
CA PHE A 109 -9.21 -4.83 3.36
C PHE A 109 -8.81 -6.26 3.03
N GLU A 110 -9.57 -7.22 3.56
CA GLU A 110 -9.39 -8.62 3.17
C GLU A 110 -9.97 -8.86 1.77
N ALA A 111 -9.37 -9.79 1.01
CA ALA A 111 -9.85 -10.12 -0.34
C ALA A 111 -11.31 -10.59 -0.36
N ALA A 112 -11.77 -11.27 0.70
CA ALA A 112 -13.16 -11.69 0.84
C ALA A 112 -14.14 -10.50 0.91
N GLU A 113 -13.77 -9.43 1.63
CA GLU A 113 -14.59 -8.22 1.79
C GLU A 113 -14.65 -7.43 0.47
N LEU A 114 -13.54 -7.35 -0.26
CA LEU A 114 -13.50 -6.72 -1.58
C LEU A 114 -14.34 -7.49 -2.61
N LEU A 115 -14.33 -8.83 -2.56
CA LEU A 115 -15.17 -9.67 -3.43
C LEU A 115 -16.66 -9.51 -3.13
N GLU A 116 -17.03 -9.32 -1.86
CA GLU A 116 -18.41 -9.02 -1.45
C GLU A 116 -18.85 -7.64 -1.95
N ALA A 117 -17.98 -6.63 -1.78
CA ALA A 117 -18.22 -5.28 -2.28
C ALA A 117 -18.39 -5.27 -3.81
N GLN A 118 -17.50 -5.92 -4.55
CA GLN A 118 -17.55 -6.02 -6.01
C GLN A 118 -18.88 -6.66 -6.49
N ARG A 119 -19.30 -7.76 -5.86
CA ARG A 119 -20.57 -8.42 -6.17
C ARG A 119 -21.76 -7.49 -5.94
N THR A 120 -21.77 -6.76 -4.84
CA THR A 120 -22.85 -5.82 -4.51
C THR A 120 -22.92 -4.68 -5.54
N VAL A 121 -21.77 -4.13 -5.94
CA VAL A 121 -21.72 -3.06 -6.95
C VAL A 121 -22.19 -3.55 -8.32
N GLN A 122 -21.83 -4.78 -8.71
CA GLN A 122 -22.29 -5.36 -9.98
C GLN A 122 -23.81 -5.50 -10.00
N ILE A 123 -24.42 -5.96 -8.90
CA ILE A 123 -25.89 -6.03 -8.77
C ILE A 123 -26.52 -4.64 -8.99
N ILE A 124 -25.98 -3.61 -8.33
CA ILE A 124 -26.47 -2.23 -8.47
C ILE A 124 -26.35 -1.75 -9.92
N LEU A 125 -25.25 -2.06 -10.61
CA LEU A 125 -25.06 -1.70 -12.02
C LEU A 125 -26.00 -2.44 -12.98
N ASP A 126 -26.28 -3.71 -12.72
CA ASP A 126 -27.18 -4.52 -13.54
C ASP A 126 -28.63 -4.05 -13.38
N GLU A 127 -29.03 -3.72 -12.13
CA GLU A 127 -30.32 -3.10 -11.83
C GLU A 127 -30.43 -1.72 -12.50
N ALA A 128 -29.39 -0.89 -12.41
CA ALA A 128 -29.28 0.41 -13.07
C ALA A 128 -29.40 0.36 -14.60
N SER A 129 -28.88 -0.70 -15.21
CA SER A 129 -28.95 -0.88 -16.67
C SER A 129 -30.35 -1.31 -17.10
N SER A 130 -31.09 -1.95 -16.19
CA SER A 130 -32.45 -2.43 -16.40
C SER A 130 -33.49 -1.35 -16.13
N THR A 131 -33.22 -0.45 -15.17
CA THR A 131 -34.05 0.72 -14.86
C THR A 131 -33.30 1.97 -15.25
N SER A 132 -33.76 2.69 -16.30
CA SER A 132 -33.18 3.95 -16.81
C SER A 132 -33.09 5.13 -15.79
N SER A 133 -33.15 4.86 -14.48
CA SER A 133 -33.29 5.82 -13.39
C SER A 133 -31.98 6.49 -12.97
N LEU A 134 -30.83 5.87 -13.21
CA LEU A 134 -29.55 6.38 -12.73
C LEU A 134 -28.96 7.48 -13.63
N ARG A 135 -28.61 8.61 -13.01
CA ARG A 135 -27.96 9.75 -13.68
C ARG A 135 -26.57 9.35 -14.20
N SER A 136 -26.22 9.78 -15.40
CA SER A 136 -24.92 9.48 -16.05
C SER A 136 -23.69 9.79 -15.20
N LYS A 137 -23.75 10.81 -14.33
CA LYS A 137 -22.68 11.16 -13.38
C LYS A 137 -22.46 10.08 -12.32
N VAL A 138 -23.53 9.50 -11.77
CA VAL A 138 -23.46 8.47 -10.72
C VAL A 138 -22.86 7.19 -11.28
N ILE A 139 -23.25 6.81 -12.50
CA ILE A 139 -22.64 5.67 -13.24
C ILE A 139 -21.13 5.89 -13.41
N GLY A 140 -20.71 7.12 -13.70
CA GLY A 140 -19.28 7.47 -13.77
C GLY A 140 -18.56 7.27 -12.45
N ASP A 141 -19.19 7.60 -11.32
CA ASP A 141 -18.62 7.40 -9.98
C ASP A 141 -18.59 5.92 -9.58
N ILE A 142 -19.61 5.13 -9.92
CA ILE A 142 -19.63 3.68 -9.71
C ILE A 142 -18.46 2.99 -10.46
N HIS A 143 -18.25 3.32 -11.73
CA HIS A 143 -17.13 2.77 -12.49
C HIS A 143 -15.75 3.21 -11.96
N LYS A 144 -15.64 4.40 -11.33
CA LYS A 144 -14.40 4.79 -10.62
C LYS A 144 -14.20 3.94 -9.37
N PHE A 145 -15.27 3.67 -8.64
CA PHE A 145 -15.21 2.83 -7.46
C PHE A 145 -14.82 1.38 -7.82
N MET A 146 -15.41 0.79 -8.87
CA MET A 146 -15.01 -0.53 -9.38
C MET A 146 -13.51 -0.60 -9.70
N ARG A 147 -12.97 0.42 -10.39
CA ARG A 147 -11.53 0.51 -10.65
C ARG A 147 -10.68 0.62 -9.38
N SER A 148 -11.22 1.23 -8.33
CA SER A 148 -10.54 1.33 -7.02
C SER A 148 -10.46 -0.04 -6.34
N ILE A 149 -11.52 -0.85 -6.44
CA ILE A 149 -11.53 -2.25 -5.98
C ILE A 149 -10.52 -3.09 -6.78
N GLU A 150 -10.51 -2.97 -8.12
CA GLU A 150 -9.56 -3.69 -8.98
C GLU A 150 -8.10 -3.35 -8.63
N ASN A 151 -7.81 -2.07 -8.40
CA ASN A 151 -6.50 -1.63 -7.94
C ASN A 151 -6.15 -2.27 -6.58
N ALA A 152 -7.06 -2.30 -5.62
CA ALA A 152 -6.83 -2.93 -4.33
C ALA A 152 -6.51 -4.43 -4.45
N PHE A 153 -7.22 -5.17 -5.32
CA PHE A 153 -6.88 -6.56 -5.63
C PHE A 153 -5.47 -6.70 -6.20
N HIS A 154 -5.05 -5.80 -7.09
CA HIS A 154 -3.68 -5.82 -7.61
C HIS A 154 -2.63 -5.58 -6.52
N VAL A 155 -2.90 -4.67 -5.57
CA VAL A 155 -1.98 -4.41 -4.45
C VAL A 155 -1.91 -5.61 -3.49
N ILE A 156 -3.03 -6.29 -3.23
CA ILE A 156 -3.07 -7.51 -2.41
C ILE A 156 -2.27 -8.63 -3.09
N ALA A 157 -2.54 -8.90 -4.38
CA ALA A 157 -1.83 -9.92 -5.13
C ALA A 157 -0.31 -9.64 -5.23
N GLY A 158 0.09 -8.36 -5.30
CA GLY A 158 1.49 -7.95 -5.25
C GLY A 158 2.14 -8.28 -3.91
N ARG A 159 1.45 -8.02 -2.78
CA ARG A 159 1.94 -8.38 -1.44
C ARG A 159 2.09 -9.89 -1.27
N ASP A 160 1.12 -10.67 -1.74
CA ASP A 160 1.18 -12.14 -1.68
C ASP A 160 2.36 -12.70 -2.49
N ALA A 161 2.66 -12.09 -3.64
CA ALA A 161 3.81 -12.47 -4.45
C ALA A 161 5.15 -12.12 -3.75
N GLU A 162 5.27 -10.93 -3.16
CA GLU A 162 6.46 -10.53 -2.40
C GLU A 162 6.68 -11.43 -1.16
N ASP A 163 5.61 -11.82 -0.47
CA ASP A 163 5.68 -12.72 0.68
C ASP A 163 6.04 -14.14 0.27
N ALA A 164 5.55 -14.62 -0.88
CA ALA A 164 5.96 -15.88 -1.48
C ALA A 164 7.45 -15.86 -1.86
N GLU A 165 7.94 -14.80 -2.52
CA GLU A 165 9.36 -14.64 -2.86
C GLU A 165 10.25 -14.58 -1.62
N ARG A 166 9.82 -13.90 -0.54
CA ARG A 166 10.52 -13.90 0.76
C ARG A 166 10.53 -15.27 1.41
N GLY A 167 9.41 -15.99 1.36
CA GLY A 167 9.30 -17.38 1.83
C GLY A 167 10.25 -18.31 1.08
N ASP A 168 10.35 -18.15 -0.25
CA ASP A 168 11.23 -18.92 -1.12
C ASP A 168 12.71 -18.60 -0.86
N CYS A 169 13.07 -17.33 -0.63
CA CYS A 169 14.44 -16.96 -0.22
C CYS A 169 14.85 -17.59 1.13
N ILE A 170 13.91 -17.85 2.04
CA ILE A 170 14.17 -18.50 3.33
C ILE A 170 14.30 -20.02 3.16
N THR A 171 13.56 -20.63 2.23
CA THR A 171 13.63 -22.07 1.98
C THR A 171 14.86 -22.47 1.15
N GLU A 172 15.38 -21.60 0.29
CA GLU A 172 16.62 -21.85 -0.47
C GLU A 172 17.91 -21.79 0.38
N LEU A 173 17.89 -21.17 1.57
CA LEU A 173 19.03 -21.15 2.49
C LEU A 173 19.20 -22.45 3.33
N ARG A 174 18.39 -23.49 3.09
CA ARG A 174 18.49 -24.79 3.77
C ARG A 174 18.74 -25.96 2.80
N SER A 175 19.83 -25.90 2.04
CA SER A 175 20.43 -27.10 1.47
C SER A 175 21.92 -27.22 1.81
N ARG A 176 22.23 -27.48 3.08
CA ARG A 176 23.52 -28.07 3.48
C ARG A 176 23.33 -29.53 3.89
N GLY A 177 23.14 -30.37 2.87
CA GLY A 177 23.66 -31.74 2.77
C GLY A 177 23.05 -32.83 3.67
N PRO A 178 22.44 -33.90 3.11
CA PRO A 178 22.17 -35.11 3.86
C PRO A 178 23.46 -35.87 4.21
N LEU A 179 23.56 -36.32 5.48
CA LEU A 179 24.55 -37.29 5.94
C LEU A 179 24.45 -38.59 5.11
N ALA A 180 25.31 -38.74 4.10
CA ALA A 180 25.57 -40.05 3.51
C ALA A 180 26.50 -40.85 4.43
N LYS A 181 25.91 -41.68 5.30
CA LYS A 181 26.61 -42.77 6.00
C LYS A 181 27.12 -43.78 4.96
N ARG A 182 28.35 -43.58 4.46
CA ARG A 182 29.07 -44.63 3.71
C ARG A 182 29.78 -45.54 4.70
N GLY A 183 29.25 -46.76 4.83
CA GLY A 183 29.85 -47.83 5.61
C GLY A 183 31.28 -48.14 5.16
N ARG A 184 32.18 -48.31 6.13
CA ARG A 184 33.49 -48.91 5.89
C ARG A 184 33.78 -49.95 6.98
N ARG A 185 33.81 -51.20 6.50
CA ARG A 185 34.29 -52.47 7.06
C ARG A 185 35.11 -52.41 8.36
N ARG A 186 34.69 -53.22 9.35
CA ARG A 186 35.45 -53.63 10.54
C ARG A 186 36.67 -54.48 10.15
N THR A 187 37.82 -54.22 10.77
CA THR A 187 38.88 -55.22 11.08
C THR A 187 39.50 -54.89 12.46
N PRO A 188 39.96 -55.87 13.26
CA PRO A 188 40.28 -55.68 14.69
C PRO A 188 41.77 -55.90 15.07
N LYS A 189 42.12 -55.52 16.33
CA LYS A 189 43.35 -55.82 17.12
C LYS A 189 44.58 -54.93 16.79
N SER A 190 45.48 -54.57 17.71
CA SER A 190 45.83 -55.08 19.05
C SER A 190 46.39 -53.97 19.97
N SER A 191 46.39 -54.24 21.28
CA SER A 191 47.06 -53.49 22.34
C SER A 191 48.57 -53.77 22.37
N HIS A 192 49.41 -52.78 22.70
CA HIS A 192 50.58 -52.99 23.57
C HIS A 192 51.11 -51.70 24.23
N THR A 193 51.66 -51.95 25.41
CA THR A 193 52.20 -51.17 26.54
C THR A 193 53.49 -50.35 26.29
N THR A 194 53.76 -49.38 27.19
CA THR A 194 54.91 -48.45 27.38
C THR A 194 56.27 -49.17 27.69
N PRO A 195 57.48 -48.57 28.02
CA PRO A 195 57.89 -47.18 28.38
C PRO A 195 59.32 -46.63 27.96
N ILE A 196 59.55 -45.31 28.18
CA ILE A 196 60.75 -44.51 28.63
C ILE A 196 62.19 -44.69 28.03
N LYS A 197 62.74 -43.65 27.35
CA LYS A 197 63.84 -42.67 27.75
C LYS A 197 64.74 -42.14 26.59
N SER A 198 64.78 -40.81 26.48
CA SER A 198 65.88 -39.87 26.19
C SER A 198 66.93 -40.11 25.08
N ALA A 199 66.93 -39.24 24.05
CA ALA A 199 68.12 -38.55 23.53
C ALA A 199 67.73 -37.29 22.73
N ARG A 200 68.70 -36.42 22.51
CA ARG A 200 68.65 -34.95 22.41
C ARG A 200 68.63 -34.45 20.95
N THR A 201 68.02 -33.25 20.76
CA THR A 201 68.18 -32.24 19.67
C THR A 201 67.76 -32.64 18.24
N THR A 202 67.07 -31.84 17.41
CA THR A 202 66.79 -30.39 17.28
C THR A 202 65.45 -30.17 16.53
N SER A 203 64.95 -28.92 16.53
CA SER A 203 64.03 -28.31 15.55
C SER A 203 62.56 -28.05 15.96
N SER A 204 62.33 -26.76 16.23
CA SER A 204 61.12 -25.94 16.07
C SER A 204 59.87 -26.20 16.94
N ARG A 205 59.55 -25.20 17.76
CA ARG A 205 58.36 -25.14 18.61
C ARG A 205 57.24 -24.34 17.91
N LYS A 206 56.13 -25.05 17.73
CA LYS A 206 54.69 -24.69 17.67
C LYS A 206 54.21 -23.22 17.86
N LYS A 207 53.17 -22.92 17.05
CA LYS A 207 51.85 -22.27 17.36
C LYS A 207 51.89 -20.78 17.75
N ALA A 208 50.90 -19.94 17.48
CA ALA A 208 49.54 -20.08 16.97
C ALA A 208 49.00 -18.69 16.56
N THR A 209 48.05 -18.69 15.61
CA THR A 209 46.79 -17.93 15.58
C THR A 209 46.78 -16.43 15.96
N THR A 210 46.35 -15.58 15.03
CA THR A 210 45.18 -14.66 15.11
C THR A 210 45.18 -13.79 13.85
N SER A 211 44.11 -13.83 13.04
CA SER A 211 42.91 -12.99 13.10
C SER A 211 43.11 -11.53 12.64
N ILE A 212 42.50 -11.25 11.48
CA ILE A 212 41.56 -10.13 11.24
C ILE A 212 42.13 -8.73 10.90
N LYS A 213 41.65 -8.26 9.72
CA LYS A 213 41.37 -6.89 9.25
C LYS A 213 42.50 -5.84 9.25
N ARG A 214 42.98 -5.52 8.05
CA ARG A 214 43.54 -4.19 7.78
C ARG A 214 42.41 -3.19 7.61
N SER A 215 42.13 -2.48 8.70
CA SER A 215 41.70 -1.09 8.69
C SER A 215 42.96 -0.22 8.56
N THR A 216 42.93 0.78 7.70
CA THR A 216 43.96 1.84 7.67
C THR A 216 43.27 3.19 7.72
N GLN A 217 43.09 3.67 8.94
CA GLN A 217 43.04 5.09 9.26
C GLN A 217 44.45 5.47 9.70
N LYS A 218 45.07 6.46 9.04
CA LYS A 218 46.24 7.16 9.57
C LYS A 218 45.76 8.49 10.15
N VAL A 219 46.10 8.72 11.41
CA VAL A 219 46.07 10.02 12.09
C VAL A 219 47.51 10.30 12.50
N LEU A 220 47.96 11.55 12.32
CA LEU A 220 48.93 12.18 13.21
C LEU A 220 48.63 13.68 13.27
N GLU A 221 48.75 14.18 14.48
CA GLU A 221 48.13 15.34 15.11
C GLU A 221 48.72 16.70 14.70
N GLY A 222 47.99 17.78 14.99
CA GLY A 222 48.57 19.12 15.21
C GLY A 222 47.74 20.29 14.68
N ASP A 223 46.92 20.86 15.57
CA ASP A 223 46.37 22.24 15.64
C ASP A 223 46.04 23.06 14.38
N GLY A 224 44.77 23.50 14.32
CA GLY A 224 44.33 24.70 13.59
C GLY A 224 43.23 24.47 12.55
N THR A 225 41.97 24.73 12.90
CA THR A 225 40.94 25.18 11.94
C THR A 225 40.95 26.72 11.91
N PRO A 226 40.39 27.43 10.89
CA PRO A 226 39.50 26.99 9.81
C PRO A 226 39.93 27.47 8.38
N SER A 227 39.44 26.90 7.28
CA SER A 227 38.28 27.39 6.49
C SER A 227 38.20 26.58 5.17
N PRO A 228 37.02 26.40 4.55
CA PRO A 228 36.89 25.63 3.31
C PRO A 228 37.33 26.45 2.07
N PRO A 229 37.89 25.82 1.01
CA PRO A 229 38.17 26.49 -0.24
C PRO A 229 36.90 26.75 -1.06
N ALA A 230 36.98 27.75 -1.95
CA ALA A 230 35.87 28.35 -2.67
C ALA A 230 35.15 27.40 -3.64
N VAL A 231 33.84 27.62 -3.75
CA VAL A 231 32.92 27.03 -4.73
C VAL A 231 33.39 27.38 -6.14
N VAL A 232 33.68 26.37 -6.94
CA VAL A 232 33.90 26.52 -8.38
C VAL A 232 32.61 26.08 -9.08
N ASP A 233 31.93 27.04 -9.72
CA ASP A 233 30.76 26.83 -10.55
C ASP A 233 31.09 25.85 -11.69
N SER A 234 30.57 24.63 -11.61
CA SER A 234 30.50 23.72 -12.75
C SER A 234 29.08 23.71 -13.28
N LEU A 235 28.82 24.56 -14.27
CA LEU A 235 27.62 24.54 -15.12
C LEU A 235 27.50 23.18 -15.81
N VAL A 236 26.74 22.27 -15.20
CA VAL A 236 26.28 21.04 -15.86
C VAL A 236 25.05 21.41 -16.70
N THR A 237 25.25 21.52 -18.01
CA THR A 237 24.13 21.55 -18.97
C THR A 237 23.40 20.20 -18.96
N PRO A 238 22.07 20.14 -18.75
CA PRO A 238 21.35 18.89 -18.87
C PRO A 238 21.26 18.46 -20.34
N ILE A 239 21.74 17.24 -20.62
CA ILE A 239 21.55 16.54 -21.89
C ILE A 239 20.05 16.41 -22.16
N ALA A 240 19.62 16.93 -23.32
CA ALA A 240 18.27 16.83 -23.82
C ALA A 240 17.89 15.35 -24.04
N ARG A 241 16.92 14.85 -23.28
CA ARG A 241 16.31 13.54 -23.53
C ARG A 241 15.57 13.59 -24.87
N SER A 242 16.08 12.86 -25.85
CA SER A 242 15.44 12.69 -27.16
C SER A 242 14.04 12.08 -27.01
N ARG A 243 13.02 12.77 -27.53
CA ARG A 243 11.63 12.30 -27.56
C ARG A 243 11.52 11.03 -28.44
N PRO A 244 10.69 10.03 -28.09
CA PRO A 244 10.41 8.92 -28.98
C PRO A 244 9.68 9.43 -30.22
N LEU A 245 10.26 9.23 -31.40
CA LEU A 245 9.58 9.48 -32.67
C LEU A 245 8.62 8.32 -32.95
N LEU A 246 7.32 8.58 -32.87
CA LEU A 246 6.28 7.65 -33.34
C LEU A 246 6.49 7.34 -34.84
N SER A 247 6.46 6.06 -35.18
CA SER A 247 6.59 5.58 -36.56
C SER A 247 5.46 6.12 -37.45
N ARG A 248 5.71 6.26 -38.75
CA ARG A 248 4.77 6.85 -39.73
C ARG A 248 3.37 6.20 -39.69
N SER A 249 3.27 4.92 -39.36
CA SER A 249 1.99 4.20 -39.24
C SER A 249 1.14 4.66 -38.05
N ALA A 250 1.75 5.07 -36.93
CA ALA A 250 1.03 5.57 -35.76
C ALA A 250 0.45 6.98 -35.96
N LYS A 251 1.07 7.81 -36.81
CA LYS A 251 0.55 9.13 -37.17
C LYS A 251 -0.71 9.07 -38.04
N LEU A 252 -0.81 8.08 -38.94
CA LEU A 252 -1.98 7.91 -39.80
C LEU A 252 -3.22 7.42 -39.03
N ALA A 253 -3.04 6.58 -38.00
CA ALA A 253 -4.14 6.12 -37.16
C ALA A 253 -4.71 7.21 -36.24
N ALA A 254 -3.89 8.18 -35.82
CA ALA A 254 -4.34 9.32 -35.00
C ALA A 254 -5.09 10.38 -35.82
N ALA A 255 -4.85 10.47 -37.14
CA ALA A 255 -5.51 11.45 -38.01
C ALA A 255 -6.92 11.03 -38.44
N SER A 256 -7.26 9.73 -38.47
CA SER A 256 -8.55 9.28 -39.00
C SER A 256 -9.69 9.19 -37.98
N LYS A 257 -9.41 9.33 -36.67
CA LYS A 257 -10.42 9.12 -35.61
C LYS A 257 -10.88 10.36 -34.83
N THR A 258 -10.45 11.57 -35.19
CA THR A 258 -10.70 12.78 -34.35
C THR A 258 -11.56 13.87 -34.95
N ARG A 259 -12.24 13.68 -36.09
CA ARG A 259 -13.12 14.72 -36.67
C ARG A 259 -14.40 14.21 -37.33
N ARG A 260 -15.18 13.38 -36.61
CA ARG A 260 -16.54 13.01 -37.09
C ARG A 260 -17.65 13.08 -36.06
N TRP A 261 -17.39 13.68 -34.89
CA TRP A 261 -18.39 13.78 -33.80
C TRP A 261 -18.83 15.22 -33.49
N LEU A 262 -18.41 16.22 -34.27
CA LEU A 262 -18.68 17.62 -33.95
C LEU A 262 -19.63 18.36 -34.89
N PHE A 263 -20.07 17.76 -36.01
CA PHE A 263 -21.06 18.38 -36.90
C PHE A 263 -21.83 17.30 -37.67
N GLU A 264 -22.77 16.63 -37.00
CA GLU A 264 -23.91 16.04 -37.71
C GLU A 264 -25.12 16.87 -37.26
N LYS A 265 -25.57 17.75 -38.16
CA LYS A 265 -26.84 18.46 -38.02
C LYS A 265 -27.93 17.45 -38.31
N GLU A 266 -28.95 17.44 -37.46
CA GLU A 266 -30.28 16.96 -37.81
C GLU A 266 -30.73 17.64 -39.11
N ASP A 267 -31.08 16.86 -40.12
CA ASP A 267 -32.08 17.19 -41.13
C ASP A 267 -32.48 15.89 -41.88
N GLU A 268 -33.80 15.67 -41.95
CA GLU A 268 -34.63 14.56 -42.49
C GLU A 268 -35.01 13.40 -41.55
#